data_AF-A0A8H7QEZ8-F1
#
_entry.id   AF-A0A8H7QEZ8-F1
#
_cell.length_a   1.000
_cell.length_b   1.000
_cell.length_c   1.000
_cell.angle_alpha   90.00
_cell.angle_beta   90.00
_cell.angle_gamma   90.00
#
_symmetry.space_group_name_H-M   'P 1'
#
loop_
_entity.id
_entity.type
_entity.pdbx_description
1 polymer ?
#
loop_
_entity_poly.entity_id
_entity_poly.type
_entity_poly.pdbx_seq_one_letter_code
_entity_poly.pdbx_strand_id
1 'polypeptide(L)' 'ATVTYAHHSLIQGNRAGVIYGLIATVALAAVFTGFQAFEYYNAPFTFSDGVYGSTFYMATGFHGIHVIITTT' A
#
# COMPACT_ATOMS: atom_id res chain seq x y z
N ALA A 1 -0.12 -6.29 -10.52
CA ALA A 1 -0.68 -7.47 -11.20
C ALA A 1 -2.21 -7.46 -11.20
N THR A 2 -2.87 -7.40 -10.04
CA THR A 2 -4.34 -7.43 -9.91
C THR A 2 -5.03 -6.21 -10.54
N VAL A 3 -4.45 -5.00 -10.41
CA VAL A 3 -4.98 -3.79 -11.07
C VAL A 3 -4.85 -3.87 -12.59
N THR A 4 -3.76 -4.45 -13.08
CA THR A 4 -3.55 -4.71 -14.52
C THR A 4 -4.56 -5.73 -15.04
N TYR A 5 -4.87 -6.77 -14.27
CA TYR A 5 -5.93 -7.72 -14.59
C TYR A 5 -7.31 -7.04 -14.61
N ALA A 6 -7.61 -6.18 -13.63
CA ALA A 6 -8.85 -5.40 -13.62
C ALA A 6 -8.96 -4.52 -14.87
N HIS A 7 -7.88 -3.85 -15.26
CA HIS A 7 -7.81 -3.03 -16.46
C HIS A 7 -8.06 -3.85 -17.75
N HIS A 8 -7.42 -5.00 -17.91
CA HIS A 8 -7.69 -5.87 -19.08
C HIS A 8 -9.11 -6.44 -19.08
N SER A 9 -9.66 -6.78 -17.91
CA SER A 9 -11.05 -7.21 -17.79
C SER A 9 -12.03 -6.11 -18.19
N LEU A 10 -11.69 -4.84 -17.91
CA LEU A 10 -12.49 -3.68 -18.33
C LEU A 10 -12.52 -3.56 -19.85
N ILE A 11 -11.36 -3.66 -20.49
CA ILE A 11 -11.23 -3.61 -21.96
C ILE A 11 -12.05 -4.73 -22.62
N GLN A 12 -12.12 -5.91 -21.99
CA GLN A 12 -12.88 -7.06 -22.48
C GLN A 12 -14.38 -7.02 -22.15
N GLY A 13 -14.86 -5.98 -21.46
CA GLY A 13 -16.26 -5.89 -21.00
C GLY A 13 -16.63 -6.85 -19.87
N ASN A 14 -15.66 -7.52 -19.25
CA ASN A 14 -15.87 -8.46 -18.15
C ASN A 14 -15.98 -7.72 -16.81
N ARG A 15 -17.20 -7.29 -16.45
CA ARG A 15 -17.48 -6.57 -15.21
C ARG A 15 -17.05 -7.33 -13.95
N ALA A 16 -17.26 -8.64 -13.91
CA ALA A 16 -16.89 -9.45 -12.75
C ALA A 16 -15.37 -9.47 -12.54
N GLY A 17 -14.60 -9.63 -13.62
CA GLY A 17 -13.13 -9.56 -13.58
C GLY A 17 -12.60 -8.21 -13.09
N VAL A 18 -13.23 -7.10 -13.52
CA VAL A 18 -12.88 -5.75 -13.01
C VAL A 18 -13.07 -5.68 -11.49
N ILE A 19 -14.24 -6.09 -11.00
CA ILE A 19 -14.59 -6.01 -9.57
C ILE A 19 -13.63 -6.88 -8.75
N TYR A 20 -13.39 -8.13 -9.15
CA TYR A 20 -12.48 -9.02 -8.42
C TYR A 20 -11.03 -8.52 -8.45
N GLY A 21 -10.55 -8.00 -9.58
CA GLY A 21 -9.21 -7.45 -9.69
C GLY A 21 -9.01 -6.20 -8.84
N LEU A 22 -10.01 -5.32 -8.77
CA LEU A 22 -9.97 -4.12 -7.91
C LEU A 22 -10.03 -4.48 -6.43
N ILE A 23 -10.95 -5.38 -6.02
CA ILE A 23 -11.03 -5.86 -4.63
C ILE A 23 -9.68 -6.45 -4.20
N ALA A 24 -9.08 -7.31 -5.02
CA ALA A 24 -7.78 -7.89 -4.72
C ALA A 24 -6.68 -6.82 -4.60
N THR A 25 -6.73 -5.77 -5.44
CA THR A 25 -5.77 -4.65 -5.37
C THR A 25 -5.90 -3.88 -4.06
N VAL A 26 -7.13 -3.50 -3.68
CA VAL A 26 -7.40 -2.77 -2.42
C VAL A 26 -7.04 -3.64 -1.21
N ALA A 27 -7.35 -4.93 -1.24
CA ALA A 27 -6.99 -5.85 -0.16
C ALA A 27 -5.47 -5.96 0.03
N LEU A 28 -4.71 -6.05 -1.07
CA LEU A 28 -3.24 -6.08 -1.00
C LEU A 28 -2.67 -4.77 -0.45
N ALA A 29 -3.23 -3.62 -0.83
CA ALA A 29 -2.82 -2.33 -0.29
C ALA A 29 -3.11 -2.22 1.22
N ALA A 30 -4.28 -2.68 1.67
CA ALA A 30 -4.61 -2.73 3.10
C ALA A 30 -3.68 -3.67 3.89
N VAL A 31 -3.32 -4.83 3.33
CA VAL A 31 -2.35 -5.76 3.92
C VAL A 31 -0.97 -5.11 4.03
N PHE A 32 -0.52 -4.41 2.99
CA PHE A 32 0.74 -3.65 3.02
C PHE A 32 0.73 -2.59 4.12
N THR A 33 -0.33 -1.78 4.22
CA THR A 33 -0.46 -0.76 5.28
C THR A 33 -0.47 -1.39 6.68
N GLY A 34 -1.13 -2.54 6.85
CA GLY A 34 -1.11 -3.28 8.11
C GLY A 34 0.28 -3.77 8.50
N PHE A 35 1.04 -4.32 7.55
CA PHE A 35 2.44 -4.71 7.80
C PHE A 35 3.35 -3.51 8.05
N GLN A 36 3.14 -2.38 7.37
CA GLN A 36 3.91 -1.16 7.64
C GLN A 36 3.68 -0.64 9.06
N ALA A 37 2.43 -0.67 9.53
CA ALA A 37 2.12 -0.31 10.92
C ALA A 37 2.77 -1.27 11.92
N PHE A 38 2.76 -2.58 11.63
CA PHE A 38 3.44 -3.58 12.44
C PHE A 38 4.96 -3.35 12.48
N GLU A 39 5.59 -3.05 11.35
CA GLU A 39 7.02 -2.72 11.27
C GLU A 39 7.35 -1.50 12.14
N TYR A 40 6.57 -0.42 12.03
CA TYR A 40 6.79 0.80 12.82
C TYR A 40 6.64 0.59 14.32
N TYR A 41 5.72 -0.29 14.74
CA TYR A 41 5.52 -0.61 16.15
C TYR A 41 6.67 -1.45 16.74
N ASN A 42 7.27 -2.35 15.95
CA ASN A 42 8.33 -3.25 16.42
C ASN A 42 9.74 -2.73 16.13
N ALA A 43 9.89 -1.61 15.42
CA ALA A 43 11.19 -1.05 15.11
C ALA A 43 11.97 -0.71 16.40
N PRO A 44 13.26 -1.09 16.51
CA PRO A 44 14.07 -0.81 17.70
C PRO A 44 14.60 0.64 17.73
N PHE A 45 14.09 1.49 16.84
CA PHE A 45 14.45 2.89 16.69
C PHE A 45 13.19 3.71 16.38
N THR A 46 13.28 5.00 16.58
CA THR A 46 12.19 5.96 16.49
C THR A 46 12.55 7.09 15.52
N PHE A 47 11.58 7.96 15.23
CA PHE A 47 11.80 9.15 14.42
C PHE A 47 12.92 10.04 14.97
N SER A 48 13.11 10.08 16.29
CA SER A 48 14.12 10.90 16.98
C SER A 48 15.53 10.31 16.99
N ASP A 49 15.74 9.10 16.45
CA ASP A 49 17.05 8.42 16.50
C ASP A 49 17.99 8.88 15.37
N GLY A 50 18.32 10.17 15.42
CA GLY A 50 19.27 10.83 14.55
C GLY A 50 18.90 10.80 13.06
N VAL A 51 19.93 10.84 12.21
CA VAL A 51 19.74 10.88 10.75
C VAL A 51 19.09 9.62 10.21
N TYR A 52 19.36 8.46 10.82
CA TYR A 52 18.79 7.19 10.36
C TYR A 52 17.28 7.14 10.62
N GLY A 53 16.85 7.36 11.87
CA GLY A 53 15.43 7.33 12.23
C GLY A 53 14.62 8.36 11.44
N SER A 54 15.08 9.62 11.42
CA SER A 54 14.39 10.70 10.70
C SER A 54 14.26 10.44 9.19
N THR A 55 15.33 9.99 8.52
CA THR A 55 15.26 9.70 7.07
C THR A 55 14.41 8.47 6.77
N PHE A 56 14.51 7.41 7.58
CA PHE A 56 13.70 6.20 7.43
C PHE A 56 12.21 6.55 7.50
N TYR A 57 11.75 7.15 8.60
CA TYR A 57 10.34 7.43 8.81
C TYR A 57 9.79 8.53 7.89
N MET A 58 10.59 9.52 7.48
CA MET A 58 10.14 10.51 6.49
C MET A 58 9.91 9.87 5.12
N ALA A 59 10.88 9.09 4.62
CA ALA A 59 10.77 8.49 3.29
C ALA A 59 9.63 7.45 3.25
N THR A 60 9.62 6.53 4.21
CA THR A 60 8.63 5.45 4.27
C THR A 60 7.26 5.94 4.71
N GLY A 61 7.18 6.94 5.61
CA GLY A 61 5.93 7.55 6.05
C GLY A 61 5.25 8.34 4.93
N PHE A 62 6.01 9.14 4.17
CA PHE A 62 5.46 9.84 3.01
C PHE A 62 4.96 8.85 1.96
N HIS A 63 5.73 7.81 1.66
CA HIS A 63 5.29 6.73 0.80
C HIS A 63 4.00 6.06 1.32
N GLY A 64 3.93 5.74 2.62
CA GLY A 64 2.77 5.14 3.25
C GLY A 64 1.49 5.99 3.10
N ILE A 65 1.61 7.31 3.22
CA ILE A 65 0.51 8.24 2.94
C ILE A 65 0.06 8.11 1.47
N HIS A 66 0.99 8.03 0.51
CA HIS A 66 0.64 7.87 -0.90
C HIS A 66 -0.11 6.55 -1.16
N VAL A 67 0.28 5.46 -0.47
CA VAL A 67 -0.43 4.19 -0.58
C VAL A 67 -1.85 4.31 -0.03
N ILE A 68 -2.04 4.94 1.13
CA ILE A 68 -3.37 5.11 1.75
C ILE A 68 -4.28 5.94 0.85
N ILE A 69 -3.80 7.10 0.36
CA ILE A 69 -4.57 7.96 -0.55
C ILE A 69 -4.95 7.22 -1.85
N THR A 70 -4.07 6.34 -2.34
CA THR A 70 -4.36 5.55 -3.55
C THR A 70 -5.38 4.42 -3.27
N THR A 71 -5.52 4.00 -2.01
CA THR A 71 -6.39 2.90 -1.59
C THR A 71 -7.83 3.36 -1.33
N THR A 72 -8.01 4.57 -0.79
CA THR A 72 -9.30 5.19 -0.45
C THR A 72 -9.84 6.05 -1.59
#